data_AF-X1QDG5-F1
#
_entry.id   AF-X1QDG5-F1
#
_cell.length_a   1.000
_cell.length_b   1.000
_cell.length_c   1.000
_cell.angle_alpha   90.00
_cell.angle_beta   90.00
_cell.angle_gamma   90.00
#
_symmetry.space_group_name_H-M   'P 1'
#
loop_
_entity.id
_entity.type
_entity.pdbx_description
1 polymer ?
#
loop_
_entity_poly.entity_id
_entity_poly.type
_entity_poly.pdbx_seq_one_letter_code
_entity_poly.pdbx_strand_id
1 'polypeptide(L)'
;MLKTVVYRSWSPILITVLAVVGYLYEWPIEALATILGIILVIGLAIVAVGAREKELERSSQKLKELAGYFFRRFMGDSSLSIFAIIDSLFKTDNHKLWDWARACDMSHRVFNTWCSGFTSRLEVDTKTGRFGIYLRSYLNELWLMTNLYHEFIEQFYEIAEKVDLPPETLDQYTRFVMEYNTFIGQFRDLIGELKKVARTEIEPPSVKLAYELSGVK
;
A
#
# COMPACT_ATOMS: atom_id res chain seq x y z
N MET A 1 -18.12 10.54 -18.40
CA MET A 1 -17.18 10.69 -19.54
C MET A 1 -17.24 12.07 -20.20
N LEU A 2 -18.41 12.57 -20.60
CA LEU A 2 -18.53 13.86 -21.29
C LEU A 2 -17.91 15.04 -20.51
N LYS A 3 -18.19 15.18 -19.21
CA LYS A 3 -17.60 16.22 -18.34
C LYS A 3 -16.06 16.17 -18.29
N THR A 4 -15.47 14.98 -18.31
CA THR A 4 -14.02 14.77 -18.25
C THR A 4 -13.34 15.11 -19.57
N VAL A 5 -14.01 14.83 -20.70
CA VAL A 5 -13.55 15.21 -22.04
C VAL A 5 -13.66 16.72 -22.24
N VAL A 6 -14.76 17.34 -21.81
CA VAL A 6 -14.96 18.79 -21.87
C VAL A 6 -13.92 19.54 -20.99
N TYR A 7 -13.65 19.05 -19.78
CA TYR A 7 -12.63 19.63 -18.91
C TYR A 7 -11.21 19.51 -19.48
N ARG A 8 -10.90 18.39 -20.15
CA ARG A 8 -9.58 18.12 -20.74
C ARG A 8 -9.35 18.85 -22.07
N SER A 9 -10.41 19.14 -22.81
CA SER A 9 -10.35 19.73 -24.16
C SER A 9 -10.67 21.23 -24.19
N TRP A 10 -10.92 21.87 -23.05
CA TRP A 10 -11.33 23.28 -23.03
C TRP A 10 -10.23 24.24 -23.50
N SER A 11 -8.97 23.99 -23.14
CA SER A 11 -7.84 24.83 -23.56
C SER A 11 -7.62 24.81 -25.09
N PRO A 12 -7.56 23.65 -25.78
CA PRO A 12 -7.53 23.61 -27.25
C PRO A 12 -8.71 24.33 -27.92
N ILE A 13 -9.94 24.12 -27.42
CA ILE A 13 -11.14 24.75 -27.98
C ILE A 13 -11.08 26.28 -27.80
N LEU A 14 -10.70 26.76 -26.61
CA LEU A 14 -10.51 28.19 -26.34
C LEU A 14 -9.42 28.79 -27.22
N ILE A 15 -8.29 28.10 -27.38
CA ILE A 15 -7.19 28.52 -28.25
C ILE A 15 -7.68 28.66 -29.69
N THR A 16 -8.41 27.67 -30.21
CA THR A 16 -8.96 27.72 -31.58
C THR A 16 -9.95 28.86 -31.75
N VAL A 17 -10.88 29.04 -30.81
CA VAL A 17 -11.88 30.13 -30.86
C VAL A 17 -11.21 31.51 -30.79
N LEU A 18 -10.28 31.71 -29.84
CA LEU A 18 -9.54 32.97 -29.70
C LEU A 18 -8.64 33.26 -30.89
N ALA A 19 -8.02 32.25 -31.49
CA ALA A 19 -7.22 32.42 -32.70
C ALA A 19 -8.07 32.88 -33.89
N VAL A 20 -9.26 32.28 -34.08
CA VAL A 20 -10.20 32.67 -35.15
C VAL A 20 -10.73 34.09 -34.93
N VAL A 21 -11.15 34.43 -33.70
CA VAL A 21 -11.65 35.77 -33.38
C VAL A 21 -10.55 36.82 -33.49
N GLY A 22 -9.36 36.54 -32.95
CA GLY A 22 -8.22 37.45 -33.04
C GLY A 22 -7.78 37.73 -34.47
N TYR A 23 -7.87 36.72 -35.36
CA TYR A 23 -7.63 36.89 -36.79
C TYR A 23 -8.71 37.77 -37.46
N LEU A 24 -10.00 37.52 -37.17
CA LEU A 24 -11.11 38.30 -37.77
C LEU A 24 -11.15 39.76 -37.33
N TYR A 25 -10.72 40.05 -36.10
CA TYR A 25 -10.69 41.41 -35.55
C TYR A 25 -9.29 42.07 -35.62
N GLU A 26 -8.35 41.48 -36.37
CA GLU A 26 -7.00 42.00 -36.60
C GLU A 26 -6.24 42.37 -35.31
N TRP A 27 -6.34 41.53 -34.28
CA TRP A 27 -5.63 41.78 -33.04
C TRP A 27 -4.11 41.72 -33.25
N PRO A 28 -3.32 42.55 -32.54
CA PRO A 28 -1.87 42.50 -32.62
C PRO A 28 -1.36 41.11 -32.25
N ILE A 29 -0.56 40.52 -33.14
CA ILE A 29 -0.09 39.13 -33.05
C ILE A 29 0.66 38.88 -31.73
N GLU A 30 1.41 39.87 -31.25
CA GLU A 30 2.15 39.79 -29.98
C GLU A 30 1.21 39.59 -28.77
N ALA A 31 0.10 40.33 -28.73
CA ALA A 31 -0.90 40.19 -27.67
C ALA A 31 -1.63 38.85 -27.77
N LEU A 32 -1.99 38.44 -28.99
CA LEU A 32 -2.68 37.17 -29.24
C LEU A 32 -1.79 35.98 -28.85
N ALA A 33 -0.53 35.96 -29.28
CA ALA A 33 0.43 34.90 -28.97
C ALA A 33 0.67 34.78 -27.45
N THR A 34 0.76 35.91 -26.75
CA THR A 34 0.93 35.95 -25.30
C THR A 34 -0.28 35.33 -24.58
N ILE A 35 -1.51 35.72 -24.95
CA ILE A 35 -2.74 35.20 -24.35
C ILE A 35 -2.87 33.69 -24.59
N LEU A 36 -2.63 33.23 -25.83
CA LEU A 36 -2.70 31.81 -26.18
C LEU A 36 -1.64 30.99 -25.43
N GLY A 37 -0.42 31.53 -25.26
CA GLY A 37 0.64 30.91 -24.48
C GLY A 37 0.24 30.70 -23.02
N ILE A 38 -0.37 31.70 -22.37
CA ILE A 38 -0.85 31.60 -20.98
C ILE A 38 -1.94 30.52 -20.87
N ILE A 39 -2.93 30.51 -21.78
CA ILE A 39 -4.01 29.53 -21.78
C ILE A 39 -3.48 28.10 -21.97
N LEU A 40 -2.45 27.93 -22.82
CA LEU A 40 -1.79 26.65 -23.02
C LEU A 40 -1.11 26.17 -21.74
N VAL A 41 -0.33 27.04 -21.07
CA VAL A 41 0.37 26.70 -19.83
C VAL A 41 -0.61 26.30 -18.73
N ILE A 42 -1.69 27.07 -18.54
CA ILE A 42 -2.74 26.76 -17.56
C ILE A 42 -3.43 25.43 -17.91
N GLY A 43 -3.78 25.22 -19.18
CA GLY A 43 -4.39 23.98 -19.65
C GLY A 43 -3.51 22.76 -19.40
N LEU A 44 -2.21 22.86 -19.69
CA LEU A 44 -1.23 21.81 -19.42
C LEU A 44 -1.10 21.53 -17.92
N ALA A 45 -1.05 22.56 -17.08
CA ALA A 45 -0.98 22.42 -15.64
C ALA A 45 -2.20 21.66 -15.07
N ILE A 46 -3.41 22.02 -15.51
CA ILE A 46 -4.65 21.35 -15.12
C ILE A 46 -4.65 19.87 -15.55
N VAL A 47 -4.24 19.57 -16.78
CA VAL A 47 -4.15 18.19 -17.28
C VAL A 47 -3.12 17.39 -16.49
N ALA A 48 -1.97 17.98 -16.16
CA ALA A 48 -0.94 17.33 -15.37
C ALA A 48 -1.42 17.02 -13.94
N VAL A 49 -2.10 17.96 -13.29
CA VAL A 49 -2.69 17.76 -11.95
C VAL A 49 -3.76 16.66 -12.00
N GLY A 50 -4.68 16.70 -12.96
CA GLY A 50 -5.73 15.69 -13.08
C GLY A 50 -5.21 14.29 -13.44
N ALA A 51 -4.12 14.20 -14.22
CA ALA A 51 -3.44 12.93 -14.47
C ALA A 51 -2.84 12.36 -13.18
N ARG A 52 -2.21 13.21 -12.37
CA ARG A 52 -1.63 12.84 -11.08
C ARG A 52 -2.69 12.39 -10.06
N GLU A 53 -3.82 13.07 -9.99
CA GLU A 53 -4.94 12.67 -9.13
C GLU A 53 -5.47 11.28 -9.48
N LYS A 54 -5.64 10.97 -10.78
CA LYS A 54 -6.07 9.64 -11.22
C LYS A 54 -5.05 8.55 -10.91
N GLU A 55 -3.77 8.88 -11.01
CA GLU A 55 -2.70 7.95 -10.67
C GLU A 55 -2.69 7.66 -9.16
N LEU A 56 -2.84 8.71 -8.33
CA LEU A 56 -3.02 8.57 -6.88
C LEU A 56 -4.25 7.75 -6.51
N GLU A 57 -5.38 7.97 -7.18
CA GLU A 57 -6.60 7.19 -6.99
C GLU A 57 -6.36 5.71 -7.27
N ARG A 58 -5.73 5.39 -8.41
CA ARG A 58 -5.37 4.01 -8.78
C ARG A 58 -4.45 3.35 -7.75
N SER A 59 -3.42 4.06 -7.31
CA SER A 59 -2.50 3.53 -6.29
C SER A 59 -3.17 3.38 -4.92
N SER A 60 -4.14 4.24 -4.58
CA SER A 60 -4.95 4.10 -3.36
C SER A 60 -5.78 2.82 -3.37
N GLN A 61 -6.37 2.48 -4.51
CA GLN A 61 -7.17 1.26 -4.68
C GLN A 61 -6.30 0.01 -4.56
N LYS A 62 -5.12 0.01 -5.20
CA LYS A 62 -4.14 -1.07 -5.02
C LYS A 62 -3.71 -1.21 -3.54
N LEU A 63 -3.48 -0.11 -2.83
CA LEU A 63 -3.13 -0.14 -1.42
C LEU A 63 -4.25 -0.73 -0.56
N LYS A 64 -5.50 -0.35 -0.83
CA LYS A 64 -6.68 -0.91 -0.17
C LYS A 64 -6.79 -2.41 -0.42
N GLU A 65 -6.59 -2.86 -1.67
CA GLU A 65 -6.62 -4.27 -2.04
C GLU A 65 -5.51 -5.06 -1.32
N LEU A 66 -4.28 -4.55 -1.29
CA LEU A 66 -3.16 -5.17 -0.60
C LEU A 66 -3.35 -5.23 0.92
N ALA A 67 -3.81 -4.14 1.54
CA ALA A 67 -4.12 -4.11 2.97
C ALA A 67 -5.23 -5.09 3.34
N GLY A 68 -6.30 -5.13 2.54
CA GLY A 68 -7.40 -6.07 2.73
C GLY A 68 -7.00 -7.52 2.45
N TYR A 69 -6.07 -7.76 1.53
CA TYR A 69 -5.47 -9.08 1.32
C TYR A 69 -4.63 -9.50 2.53
N PHE A 70 -3.74 -8.63 3.00
CA PHE A 70 -2.92 -8.89 4.19
C PHE A 70 -3.79 -9.26 5.40
N PHE A 71 -4.80 -8.45 5.70
CA PHE A 71 -5.69 -8.70 6.83
C PHE A 71 -6.41 -10.05 6.72
N ARG A 72 -6.97 -10.37 5.54
CA ARG A 72 -7.67 -11.64 5.34
C ARG A 72 -6.75 -12.86 5.39
N ARG A 73 -5.49 -12.71 4.96
CA ARG A 73 -4.58 -13.84 4.79
C ARG A 73 -3.66 -14.09 5.97
N PHE A 74 -3.27 -13.04 6.69
CA PHE A 74 -2.25 -13.12 7.75
C PHE A 74 -2.75 -12.62 9.10
N MET A 75 -3.98 -12.12 9.19
CA MET A 75 -4.58 -11.64 10.43
C MET A 75 -5.94 -12.31 10.67
N GLY A 76 -6.60 -11.94 11.77
CA GLY A 76 -7.88 -12.49 12.19
C GLY A 76 -7.77 -13.98 12.50
N ASP A 77 -8.76 -14.75 12.05
CA ASP A 77 -8.81 -16.20 12.27
C ASP A 77 -8.08 -17.00 11.17
N SER A 78 -7.17 -16.37 10.43
CA SER A 78 -6.44 -17.05 9.35
C SER A 78 -5.47 -18.09 9.90
N SER A 79 -5.53 -19.30 9.35
CA SER A 79 -4.56 -20.35 9.63
C SER A 79 -3.16 -20.06 9.08
N LEU A 80 -2.99 -19.08 8.19
CA LEU A 80 -1.67 -18.60 7.76
C LEU A 80 -1.22 -17.35 8.53
N SER A 81 -1.89 -16.97 9.61
CA SER A 81 -1.34 -15.97 10.53
C SER A 81 -0.10 -16.52 11.24
N ILE A 82 0.91 -15.68 11.46
CA ILE A 82 2.06 -16.05 12.31
C ILE A 82 1.58 -16.39 13.72
N PHE A 83 0.54 -15.71 14.21
CA PHE A 83 -0.05 -15.99 15.52
C PHE A 83 -0.71 -17.37 15.56
N ALA A 84 -1.38 -17.80 14.49
CA ALA A 84 -1.95 -19.15 14.40
C ALA A 84 -0.86 -20.24 14.35
N ILE A 85 0.29 -19.94 13.74
CA ILE A 85 1.45 -20.84 13.73
C ILE A 85 2.08 -20.89 15.12
N ILE A 86 2.21 -19.76 15.81
CA ILE A 86 2.68 -19.67 17.20
C ILE A 86 1.77 -20.47 18.13
N ASP A 87 0.44 -20.39 17.96
CA ASP A 87 -0.52 -21.17 18.75
C ASP A 87 -0.33 -22.68 18.56
N SER A 88 0.18 -23.14 17.42
CA SER A 88 0.48 -24.57 17.25
C SER A 88 1.57 -25.08 18.20
N LEU A 89 2.39 -24.19 18.79
CA LEU A 89 3.40 -24.55 19.79
C LEU A 89 2.77 -25.12 21.08
N PHE A 90 1.49 -24.87 21.35
CA PHE A 90 0.78 -25.51 22.46
C PHE A 90 0.68 -27.04 22.32
N LYS A 91 0.93 -27.59 21.12
CA LYS A 91 1.02 -29.04 20.88
C LYS A 91 2.37 -29.64 21.30
N THR A 92 3.36 -28.83 21.65
CA THR A 92 4.69 -29.28 22.08
C THR A 92 4.74 -29.45 23.59
N ASP A 93 5.50 -30.42 24.11
CA ASP A 93 5.73 -30.59 25.55
C ASP A 93 6.81 -29.62 26.09
N ASN A 94 6.68 -28.32 25.81
CA ASN A 94 7.62 -27.29 26.25
C ASN A 94 6.91 -26.08 26.86
N HIS A 95 6.88 -26.06 28.20
CA HIS A 95 6.22 -25.01 28.98
C HIS A 95 6.76 -23.60 28.71
N LYS A 96 8.05 -23.45 28.40
CA LYS A 96 8.62 -22.13 28.07
C LYS A 96 8.08 -21.59 26.75
N LEU A 97 7.84 -22.46 25.77
CA LEU A 97 7.22 -22.06 24.51
C LEU A 97 5.77 -21.67 24.69
N TRP A 98 5.04 -22.35 25.59
CA TRP A 98 3.67 -21.99 25.91
C TRP A 98 3.55 -20.61 26.55
N ASP A 99 4.47 -20.25 27.44
CA ASP A 99 4.46 -18.94 28.07
C ASP A 99 4.77 -17.82 27.07
N TRP A 100 5.71 -18.05 26.14
CA TRP A 100 5.96 -17.13 25.03
C TRP A 100 4.74 -17.03 24.09
N ALA A 101 4.18 -18.15 23.65
CA ALA A 101 3.00 -18.18 22.78
C ALA A 101 1.81 -17.45 23.43
N ARG A 102 1.59 -17.63 24.74
CA ARG A 102 0.56 -16.91 25.49
C ARG A 102 0.82 -15.40 25.54
N ALA A 103 2.07 -14.96 25.64
CA ALA A 103 2.41 -13.54 25.57
C ALA A 103 2.08 -12.94 24.19
N CYS A 104 2.17 -13.74 23.12
CA CYS A 104 1.80 -13.33 21.77
C CYS A 104 0.28 -13.17 21.54
N ASP A 105 -0.60 -13.79 22.33
CA ASP A 105 -2.07 -13.67 22.18
C ASP A 105 -2.54 -12.21 22.32
N MET A 106 -1.98 -11.47 23.29
CA MET A 106 -2.32 -10.05 23.45
C MET A 106 -1.87 -9.22 22.24
N SER A 107 -0.68 -9.50 21.73
CA SER A 107 -0.16 -8.86 20.51
C SER A 107 -1.06 -9.16 19.31
N HIS A 108 -1.52 -10.41 19.16
CA HIS A 108 -2.44 -10.81 18.10
C HIS A 108 -3.72 -9.97 18.09
N ARG A 109 -4.35 -9.79 19.27
CA ARG A 109 -5.59 -8.99 19.40
C ARG A 109 -5.37 -7.51 19.08
N VAL A 110 -4.25 -6.94 19.55
CA VAL A 110 -3.88 -5.55 19.25
C VAL A 110 -3.66 -5.38 17.76
N PHE A 111 -2.93 -6.28 17.12
CA PHE A 111 -2.71 -6.26 15.68
C PHE A 111 -4.01 -6.39 14.88
N ASN A 112 -4.90 -7.31 15.26
CA ASN A 112 -6.21 -7.46 14.60
C ASN A 112 -7.02 -6.16 14.65
N THR A 113 -7.05 -5.50 15.81
CA THR A 113 -7.72 -4.21 15.98
C THR A 113 -7.06 -3.12 15.15
N TRP A 114 -5.73 -3.10 15.12
CA TRP A 114 -4.96 -2.12 14.38
C TRP A 114 -5.18 -2.27 12.85
N CYS A 115 -5.03 -3.46 12.31
CA CYS A 115 -5.19 -3.73 10.88
C CYS A 115 -6.64 -3.51 10.40
N SER A 116 -7.63 -3.89 11.21
CA SER A 116 -9.04 -3.62 10.89
C SER A 116 -9.36 -2.12 10.91
N GLY A 117 -8.87 -1.39 11.92
CA GLY A 117 -9.00 0.05 12.01
C GLY A 117 -8.30 0.78 10.85
N PHE A 118 -7.08 0.36 10.49
CA PHE A 118 -6.35 0.87 9.33
C PHE A 118 -7.15 0.69 8.04
N THR A 119 -7.65 -0.53 7.79
CA THR A 119 -8.41 -0.86 6.57
C THR A 119 -9.70 -0.04 6.49
N SER A 120 -10.39 0.15 7.62
CA SER A 120 -11.61 0.97 7.70
C SER A 120 -11.34 2.44 7.39
N ARG A 121 -10.31 3.04 7.99
CA ARG A 121 -9.94 4.44 7.73
C ARG A 121 -9.49 4.64 6.29
N LEU A 122 -8.64 3.74 5.79
CA LEU A 122 -8.18 3.75 4.40
C LEU A 122 -9.35 3.72 3.42
N GLU A 123 -10.37 2.89 3.70
CA GLU A 123 -11.58 2.84 2.89
C GLU A 123 -12.38 4.15 2.91
N VAL A 124 -12.59 4.73 4.09
CA VAL A 124 -13.34 5.99 4.25
C VAL A 124 -12.62 7.15 3.55
N ASP A 125 -11.31 7.27 3.73
CA ASP A 125 -10.52 8.36 3.14
C ASP A 125 -10.34 8.20 1.63
N THR A 126 -10.33 6.96 1.12
CA THR A 126 -10.39 6.71 -0.32
C THR A 126 -11.73 7.15 -0.89
N LYS A 127 -12.86 6.79 -0.25
CA LYS A 127 -14.21 7.17 -0.68
C LYS A 127 -14.47 8.68 -0.64
N THR A 128 -13.86 9.39 0.31
CA THR A 128 -14.02 10.84 0.49
C THR A 128 -12.99 11.67 -0.28
N GLY A 129 -12.08 11.04 -1.04
CA GLY A 129 -11.03 11.72 -1.80
C GLY A 129 -9.90 12.32 -0.94
N ARG A 130 -9.86 12.00 0.35
CA ARG A 130 -8.87 12.53 1.32
C ARG A 130 -7.58 11.71 1.37
N PHE A 131 -7.52 10.58 0.68
CA PHE A 131 -6.36 9.68 0.67
C PHE A 131 -5.03 10.41 0.35
N GLY A 132 -5.02 11.29 -0.65
CA GLY A 132 -3.80 12.03 -1.02
C GLY A 132 -3.23 12.90 0.10
N ILE A 133 -4.09 13.39 1.01
CA ILE A 133 -3.70 14.21 2.16
C ILE A 133 -3.00 13.34 3.21
N TYR A 134 -3.50 12.13 3.45
CA TYR A 134 -3.02 11.22 4.49
C TYR A 134 -2.07 10.14 3.99
N LEU A 135 -1.71 10.15 2.71
CA LEU A 135 -0.88 9.11 2.09
C LEU A 135 0.41 8.83 2.87
N ARG A 136 1.11 9.88 3.31
CA ARG A 136 2.33 9.73 4.13
C ARG A 136 2.05 9.01 5.45
N SER A 137 0.96 9.35 6.12
CA SER A 137 0.56 8.70 7.38
C SER A 137 0.21 7.22 7.16
N TYR A 138 -0.56 6.91 6.11
CA TYR A 138 -0.92 5.53 5.77
C TYR A 138 0.32 4.68 5.42
N LEU A 139 1.26 5.22 4.67
CA LEU A 139 2.51 4.54 4.34
C LEU A 139 3.35 4.26 5.60
N ASN A 140 3.50 5.25 6.48
CA ASN A 140 4.23 5.08 7.74
C ASN A 140 3.56 4.05 8.66
N GLU A 141 2.23 4.10 8.79
CA GLU A 141 1.48 3.17 9.63
C GLU A 141 1.59 1.74 9.10
N LEU A 142 1.44 1.55 7.79
CA LEU A 142 1.58 0.24 7.17
C LEU A 142 2.99 -0.31 7.27
N TRP A 143 4.00 0.55 7.15
CA TRP A 143 5.39 0.17 7.41
C TRP A 143 5.57 -0.34 8.84
N LEU A 144 5.11 0.40 9.85
CA LEU A 144 5.20 0.00 11.25
C LEU A 144 4.50 -1.35 11.48
N MET A 145 3.29 -1.54 10.93
CA MET A 145 2.58 -2.82 11.02
C MET A 145 3.39 -3.97 10.41
N THR A 146 3.92 -3.80 9.20
CA THR A 146 4.69 -4.86 8.54
C THR A 146 5.98 -5.21 9.27
N ASN A 147 6.71 -4.22 9.81
CA ASN A 147 7.92 -4.45 10.60
C ASN A 147 7.62 -5.20 11.90
N LEU A 148 6.65 -4.72 12.67
CA LEU A 148 6.31 -5.33 13.96
C LEU A 148 5.73 -6.74 13.75
N TYR A 149 4.97 -6.96 12.68
CA TYR A 149 4.51 -8.30 12.33
C TYR A 149 5.68 -9.22 11.99
N HIS A 150 6.68 -8.70 11.28
CA HIS A 150 7.89 -9.44 10.94
C HIS A 150 8.75 -9.81 12.17
N GLU A 151 8.76 -9.01 13.24
CA GLU A 151 9.45 -9.38 14.48
C GLU A 151 8.93 -10.70 15.07
N PHE A 152 7.64 -10.98 14.97
CA PHE A 152 7.08 -12.28 15.39
C PHE A 152 7.51 -13.43 14.48
N ILE A 153 7.71 -13.15 13.19
CA ILE A 153 8.24 -14.12 12.23
C ILE A 153 9.69 -14.47 12.58
N GLU A 154 10.54 -13.45 12.82
CA GLU A 154 11.94 -13.64 13.23
C GLU A 154 12.01 -14.44 14.54
N GLN A 155 11.23 -14.08 15.55
CA GLN A 155 11.21 -14.79 16.83
C GLN A 155 10.76 -16.25 16.68
N PHE A 156 9.71 -16.51 15.89
CA PHE A 156 9.27 -17.87 15.62
C PHE A 156 10.35 -18.68 14.90
N TYR A 157 10.98 -18.09 13.88
CA TYR A 157 12.08 -18.71 13.15
C TYR A 157 13.24 -19.11 14.08
N GLU A 158 13.68 -18.20 14.95
CA GLU A 158 14.75 -18.48 15.92
C GLU A 158 14.40 -19.61 16.90
N ILE A 159 13.11 -19.75 17.26
CA ILE A 159 12.61 -20.85 18.09
C ILE A 159 12.62 -22.16 17.31
N ALA A 160 12.11 -22.14 16.07
CA ALA A 160 12.07 -23.30 15.19
C ALA A 160 13.47 -23.82 14.85
N GLU A 161 14.48 -22.95 14.77
CA GLU A 161 15.88 -23.34 14.64
C GLU A 161 16.45 -24.03 15.87
N LYS A 162 15.85 -23.89 17.05
CA LYS A 162 16.38 -24.45 18.32
C LYS A 162 15.58 -25.61 18.87
N VAL A 163 14.33 -25.78 18.44
CA VAL A 163 13.41 -26.78 18.98
C VAL A 163 12.90 -27.69 17.86
N ASP A 164 12.66 -28.96 18.18
CA ASP A 164 11.99 -29.89 17.28
C ASP A 164 10.49 -29.61 17.29
N LEU A 165 9.98 -29.12 16.17
CA LEU A 165 8.58 -28.78 16.01
C LEU A 165 7.81 -29.92 15.35
N PRO A 166 6.50 -30.04 15.62
CA PRO A 166 5.66 -31.00 14.92
C PRO A 166 5.70 -30.78 13.40
N PRO A 167 5.71 -31.84 12.58
CA PRO A 167 5.74 -31.72 11.12
C PRO A 167 4.62 -30.83 10.54
N GLU A 168 3.44 -30.89 11.15
CA GLU A 168 2.29 -30.03 10.78
C GLU A 168 2.62 -28.54 10.90
N THR A 169 3.32 -28.15 11.97
CA THR A 169 3.71 -26.76 12.24
C THR A 169 4.76 -26.28 11.24
N LEU A 170 5.71 -27.16 10.88
CA LEU A 170 6.73 -26.86 9.87
C LEU A 170 6.13 -26.69 8.47
N ASP A 171 5.18 -27.55 8.08
CA ASP A 171 4.45 -27.43 6.81
C ASP A 171 3.63 -26.12 6.77
N GLN A 172 2.92 -25.81 7.85
CA GLN A 172 2.15 -24.57 7.98
C GLN A 172 3.04 -23.33 7.87
N TYR A 173 4.19 -23.32 8.54
CA TYR A 173 5.16 -22.22 8.44
C TYR A 173 5.76 -22.11 7.03
N THR A 174 6.07 -23.23 6.38
CA THR A 174 6.59 -23.23 5.00
C THR A 174 5.60 -22.59 4.03
N ARG A 175 4.31 -22.93 4.12
CA ARG A 175 3.25 -22.30 3.32
C ARG A 175 3.13 -20.81 3.63
N PHE A 176 3.20 -20.44 4.90
CA PHE A 176 3.19 -19.05 5.31
C PHE A 176 4.35 -18.26 4.70
N VAL A 177 5.58 -18.77 4.76
CA VAL A 177 6.78 -18.10 4.22
C VAL A 177 6.60 -17.82 2.72
N MET A 178 6.15 -18.79 1.94
CA MET A 178 5.91 -18.62 0.49
C MET A 178 4.90 -17.50 0.20
N GLU A 179 3.76 -17.51 0.89
CA GLU A 179 2.72 -16.52 0.67
C GLU A 179 3.07 -15.14 1.21
N TYR A 180 3.69 -15.08 2.39
CA TYR A 180 4.16 -13.84 3.00
C TYR A 180 5.23 -13.18 2.12
N ASN A 181 6.22 -13.92 1.64
CA ASN A 181 7.27 -13.36 0.78
C ASN A 181 6.72 -12.87 -0.57
N THR A 182 5.72 -13.55 -1.12
CA THR A 182 5.00 -13.08 -2.31
C THR A 182 4.27 -11.76 -2.04
N PHE A 183 3.55 -11.68 -0.92
CA PHE A 183 2.88 -10.45 -0.48
C PHE A 183 3.87 -9.29 -0.29
N ILE A 184 4.98 -9.53 0.40
CA ILE A 184 6.01 -8.51 0.65
C ILE A 184 6.61 -7.98 -0.65
N GLY A 185 6.80 -8.84 -1.66
CA GLY A 185 7.21 -8.41 -2.99
C GLY A 185 6.21 -7.44 -3.61
N GLN A 186 4.92 -7.81 -3.66
CA GLN A 186 3.84 -6.96 -4.18
C GLN A 186 3.72 -5.64 -3.40
N PHE A 187 3.89 -5.70 -2.08
CA PHE A 187 3.82 -4.54 -1.21
C PHE A 187 4.98 -3.57 -1.49
N ARG A 188 6.21 -4.08 -1.62
CA ARG A 188 7.39 -3.27 -1.97
C ARG A 188 7.22 -2.60 -3.33
N ASP A 189 6.70 -3.32 -4.31
CA ASP A 189 6.46 -2.79 -5.66
C ASP A 189 5.42 -1.67 -5.64
N LEU A 190 4.32 -1.85 -4.89
CA LEU A 190 3.30 -0.82 -4.72
C LEU A 190 3.86 0.45 -4.04
N ILE A 191 4.68 0.30 -2.99
CA ILE A 191 5.30 1.46 -2.34
C ILE A 191 6.26 2.16 -3.30
N GLY A 192 7.02 1.39 -4.10
CA GLY A 192 7.87 1.92 -5.16
C GLY A 192 7.10 2.74 -6.19
N GLU A 193 5.92 2.28 -6.60
CA GLU A 193 4.99 3.06 -7.45
C GLU A 193 4.52 4.32 -6.72
N LEU A 194 3.99 4.20 -5.50
CA LEU A 194 3.46 5.33 -4.72
C LEU A 194 4.50 6.44 -4.50
N LYS A 195 5.77 6.09 -4.28
CA LYS A 195 6.87 7.05 -4.16
C LYS A 195 7.04 7.89 -5.43
N LYS A 196 6.97 7.28 -6.61
CA LYS A 196 7.10 7.97 -7.90
C LYS A 196 5.97 8.98 -8.11
N VAL A 197 4.74 8.61 -7.75
CA VAL A 197 3.53 9.43 -7.96
C VAL A 197 3.45 10.59 -6.95
N ALA A 198 3.77 10.30 -5.69
CA ALA A 198 3.64 11.26 -4.61
C ALA A 198 4.85 12.21 -4.50
N ARG A 199 5.98 11.91 -5.15
CA ARG A 199 7.28 12.60 -4.94
C ARG A 199 7.61 12.76 -3.46
N THR A 200 7.19 11.80 -2.65
CA THR A 200 7.48 11.78 -1.23
C THR A 200 8.94 11.36 -1.04
N GLU A 201 9.69 12.07 -0.21
CA GLU A 201 11.07 11.70 0.18
C GLU A 201 11.14 10.41 1.00
N ILE A 202 10.01 9.77 1.27
CA ILE A 202 9.89 8.51 2.01
C ILE A 202 10.70 7.44 1.25
N GLU A 203 11.74 6.91 1.89
CA GLU A 203 12.44 5.72 1.40
C GLU A 203 11.47 4.54 1.39
N PRO A 204 11.49 3.69 0.34
CA PRO A 204 10.73 2.45 0.42
C PRO A 204 11.20 1.72 1.68
N PRO A 205 10.27 1.33 2.58
CA PRO A 205 10.63 0.68 3.80
C PRO A 205 11.49 -0.54 3.49
N SER A 206 12.48 -0.81 4.33
CA SER A 206 13.28 -2.04 4.30
C SER A 206 12.37 -3.22 4.69
N VAL A 207 11.47 -3.61 3.78
CA VAL A 207 10.53 -4.69 4.03
C VAL A 207 11.33 -6.00 4.05
N LYS A 208 11.26 -6.70 5.18
CA LYS A 208 12.01 -7.92 5.44
C LYS A 208 11.21 -9.15 4.98
N LEU A 209 11.93 -10.09 4.36
CA LEU A 209 11.38 -11.39 3.95
C LEU A 209 11.45 -12.38 5.11
N ALA A 210 10.46 -13.25 5.21
CA ALA A 210 10.49 -14.39 6.12
C ALA A 210 11.56 -15.40 5.68
N TYR A 211 12.29 -15.94 6.65
CA TYR A 211 13.32 -16.95 6.45
C TYR A 211 12.70 -18.34 6.29
N GLU A 212 13.17 -19.09 5.29
CA GLU A 212 12.84 -20.50 5.11
C GLU A 212 13.56 -21.35 6.15
N LEU A 213 12.86 -22.30 6.76
CA LEU A 213 13.50 -23.30 7.60
C LEU A 213 14.19 -24.32 6.66
N SER A 214 15.50 -24.45 6.77
CA SER A 214 16.21 -25.55 6.13
C SER A 214 15.68 -26.85 6.73
N GLY A 215 15.02 -27.68 5.90
CA GLY A 215 14.39 -28.94 6.30
C GLY A 215 15.37 -30.03 6.75
N VAL A 216 16.52 -29.67 7.32
CA VAL A 216 17.54 -30.56 7.85
C VAL A 216 17.72 -30.24 9.33
N LYS A 217 16.97 -30.97 10.15
CA LYS A 217 17.32 -31.30 11.53
C LYS A 217 17.17 -32.80 11.69
#